data_AF-A0A3D1A869-F1
#
_entry.id   AF-A0A3D1A869-F1
#
_cell.length_a   1.000
_cell.length_b   1.000
_cell.length_c   1.000
_cell.angle_alpha   90.00
_cell.angle_beta   90.00
_cell.angle_gamma   90.00
#
_symmetry.space_group_name_H-M   'P 1'
#
loop_
_entity.id
_entity.type
_entity.pdbx_description
1 polymer ?
#
loop_
_entity_poly.entity_id
_entity_poly.type
_entity_poly.pdbx_seq_one_letter_code
_entity_poly.pdbx_strand_id
1 'polypeptide(L)'
;MKKIIIAVIVVLAGALIGLKYFASREQSPAARPSGQAQQTAAEGVALPAAATDNPVIPQESTYIPTQASGSYELLTMPPAIMGLKGSCEGGSPKEIMESHGKVWGYFTGRRASFDAKKTQEMYDFMGSYYSCLAAARQDITICNDLPGEAEKDGVKVDVSMSPLGSCRTKAGLFLFRAYIAGRAKDTQNCMGYLSDWNATNLARISPPDFCAAAAKGPEAIMAYTKEKLPDMYSMAENLLAFSRKACGADPVCLNNNTLWEGIKSGNPEKCPASFVPLCSALVQKSQVPCAEIVFEMSRKYCVYYKELVKGGGGFAGYTADEAKEQLREMMQKKAEEDRQRKEQESTTKQVNERVRKLVGKQSGN
;
A
#
# COMPACT_ATOMS: atom_id res chain seq x y z
N MET A 1 12.38 -50.93 20.41
CA MET A 1 13.30 -49.84 19.98
C MET A 1 12.60 -48.63 19.33
N LYS A 2 11.62 -48.80 18.42
CA LYS A 2 10.91 -47.66 17.78
C LYS A 2 10.16 -46.72 18.77
N LYS A 3 9.58 -47.25 19.85
CA LYS A 3 8.84 -46.46 20.85
C LYS A 3 9.74 -45.57 21.73
N ILE A 4 11.00 -45.98 21.94
CA ILE A 4 11.98 -45.22 22.72
C ILE A 4 12.52 -44.04 21.89
N ILE A 5 12.74 -44.25 20.59
CA ILE A 5 13.19 -43.19 19.67
C ILE A 5 12.12 -42.10 19.53
N ILE A 6 10.84 -42.46 19.45
CA ILE A 6 9.73 -41.50 19.40
C ILE A 6 9.64 -40.70 20.70
N ALA A 7 9.80 -41.35 21.86
CA ALA A 7 9.81 -40.65 23.15
C ALA A 7 10.98 -39.66 23.28
N VAL A 8 12.16 -40.02 22.79
CA VAL A 8 13.34 -39.13 22.76
C VAL A 8 13.12 -37.93 21.85
N ILE A 9 12.50 -38.11 20.67
CA ILE A 9 12.20 -37.01 19.74
C ILE A 9 11.16 -36.05 20.34
N VAL A 10 10.13 -36.56 21.02
CA VAL A 10 9.10 -35.72 21.67
C VAL A 10 9.69 -34.93 22.84
N VAL A 11 10.58 -35.53 23.62
CA VAL A 11 11.28 -34.84 24.72
C VAL A 11 12.26 -33.78 24.18
N LEU A 12 12.97 -34.06 23.08
CA LEU A 12 13.85 -33.09 22.41
C LEU A 12 13.07 -31.92 21.78
N ALA A 13 11.92 -32.17 21.16
CA ALA A 13 11.06 -31.13 20.63
C ALA A 13 10.47 -30.26 21.76
N GLY A 14 10.05 -30.87 22.87
CA GLY A 14 9.61 -30.16 24.07
C GLY A 14 10.72 -29.32 24.70
N ALA A 15 11.95 -29.84 24.77
CA ALA A 15 13.11 -29.11 25.27
C ALA A 15 13.50 -27.92 24.36
N LEU A 16 13.40 -28.07 23.03
CA LEU A 16 13.66 -26.99 22.07
C LEU A 16 12.59 -25.87 22.14
N ILE A 17 11.33 -26.23 22.36
CA ILE A 17 10.24 -25.26 22.58
C ILE A 17 10.43 -24.56 23.93
N GLY A 18 10.82 -25.31 24.97
CA GLY A 18 11.16 -24.74 26.28
C GLY A 18 12.36 -23.79 26.23
N LEU A 19 13.43 -24.15 25.54
CA LEU A 19 14.61 -23.29 25.33
C LEU A 19 14.29 -22.02 24.55
N LYS A 20 13.44 -22.11 23.50
CA LYS A 20 12.96 -20.90 22.80
C LYS A 20 12.09 -20.02 23.70
N TYR A 21 11.26 -20.63 24.54
CA TYR A 21 10.41 -19.89 25.47
C TYR A 21 11.24 -19.15 26.55
N PHE A 22 12.27 -19.79 27.12
CA PHE A 22 13.17 -19.15 28.09
C PHE A 22 14.10 -18.12 27.43
N ALA A 23 14.66 -18.39 26.24
CA ALA A 23 15.48 -17.42 25.51
C ALA A 23 14.69 -16.17 25.07
N SER A 24 13.38 -16.30 24.83
CA SER A 24 12.50 -15.16 24.52
C SER A 24 12.10 -14.33 25.75
N ARG A 25 12.31 -14.85 26.97
CA ARG A 25 11.96 -14.17 28.22
C ARG A 25 13.12 -13.45 28.90
N GLU A 26 14.37 -13.70 28.48
CA GLU A 26 15.56 -13.01 28.99
C GLU A 26 16.02 -11.79 28.17
N GLN A 27 15.32 -11.43 27.08
CA GLN A 27 15.49 -10.11 26.47
C GLN A 27 14.71 -9.04 27.26
N SER A 28 15.21 -8.76 28.47
CA SER A 28 15.07 -7.44 29.08
C SER A 28 15.88 -6.41 28.26
N PRO A 29 15.45 -5.13 28.22
CA PRO A 29 15.91 -4.16 27.24
C PRO A 29 17.41 -3.97 27.32
N ALA A 30 18.10 -4.14 26.20
CA ALA A 30 19.51 -3.82 26.08
C ALA A 30 19.70 -2.34 26.45
N ALA A 31 20.34 -2.11 27.59
CA ALA A 31 20.85 -0.83 28.02
C ALA A 31 21.79 -0.29 26.93
N ARG A 32 21.55 0.95 26.51
CA ARG A 32 22.47 1.72 25.66
C ARG A 32 23.84 1.77 26.36
N PRO A 33 24.96 1.51 25.66
CA PRO A 33 26.26 1.81 26.23
C PRO A 33 26.45 3.34 26.26
N SER A 34 26.47 3.89 27.47
CA SER A 34 27.04 5.20 27.77
C SER A 34 28.57 5.09 27.79
N GLY A 35 29.24 5.79 26.87
CA GLY A 35 30.71 5.80 26.77
C GLY A 35 31.22 6.66 25.63
N GLN A 36 31.17 7.98 25.85
CA GLN A 36 31.86 9.11 25.20
C GLN A 36 32.77 8.86 23.98
N ALA A 37 32.42 9.50 22.86
CA ALA A 37 33.33 10.39 22.15
C ALA A 37 32.58 11.70 21.84
N GLN A 38 33.15 12.77 22.38
CA GLN A 38 32.64 14.13 22.41
C GLN A 38 32.98 14.81 21.08
N GLN A 39 31.96 15.14 20.29
CA GLN A 39 32.03 16.21 19.29
C GLN A 39 30.85 17.14 19.52
N THR A 40 31.15 18.21 20.24
CA THR A 40 30.59 19.56 20.13
C THR A 40 29.20 19.68 19.53
N ALA A 41 28.24 20.05 20.39
CA ALA A 41 27.00 20.68 19.99
C ALA A 41 27.33 21.86 19.06
N ALA A 42 27.00 21.72 17.77
CA ALA A 42 26.80 22.88 16.93
C ALA A 42 25.50 23.53 17.40
N GLU A 43 25.63 24.75 17.89
CA GLU A 43 24.53 25.66 18.13
C GLU A 43 23.55 25.61 16.95
N GLY A 44 22.29 25.27 17.24
CA GLY A 44 21.22 25.46 16.29
C GLY A 44 21.08 26.95 16.04
N VAL A 45 21.61 27.43 14.92
CA VAL A 45 21.39 28.78 14.42
C VAL A 45 19.88 28.94 14.23
N ALA A 46 19.28 29.86 14.99
CA ALA A 46 17.90 30.27 14.77
C ALA A 46 17.76 30.75 13.32
N LEU A 47 16.84 30.13 12.56
CA LEU A 47 16.45 30.62 11.25
C LEU A 47 16.04 32.10 11.38
N PRO A 48 16.56 33.01 10.56
CA PRO A 48 16.18 34.42 10.63
C PRO A 48 14.66 34.56 10.47
N ALA A 49 14.07 35.42 11.32
CA ALA A 49 12.62 35.69 11.43
C ALA A 49 12.02 36.40 10.20
N ALA A 50 12.47 36.07 9.00
CA ALA A 50 11.99 36.57 7.72
C ALA A 50 11.43 35.46 6.80
N ALA A 51 11.21 34.25 7.34
CA ALA A 51 10.51 33.15 6.65
C ALA A 51 9.00 33.09 6.99
N THR A 52 8.45 34.14 7.61
CA THR A 52 7.03 34.20 8.02
C THR A 52 6.16 35.17 7.24
N ASP A 53 6.72 35.96 6.30
CA ASP A 53 5.93 36.92 5.52
C ASP A 53 6.33 36.89 4.04
N ASN A 54 6.01 35.78 3.37
CA ASN A 54 5.64 35.86 1.97
C ASN A 54 4.13 35.56 1.90
N PRO A 55 3.27 36.56 1.64
CA PRO A 55 1.97 36.22 1.09
C PRO A 55 2.28 35.57 -0.25
N VAL A 56 2.17 34.25 -0.33
CA VAL A 56 2.09 33.57 -1.61
C VAL A 56 0.81 34.10 -2.25
N ILE A 57 0.94 35.19 -3.00
CA ILE A 57 0.02 35.55 -4.06
C ILE A 57 -0.09 34.26 -4.87
N PRO A 58 -1.27 33.65 -5.01
CA PRO A 58 -1.40 32.45 -5.82
C PRO A 58 -0.94 32.85 -7.22
N GLN A 59 0.22 32.34 -7.63
CA GLN A 59 0.55 32.30 -9.05
C GLN A 59 -0.63 31.57 -9.69
N GLU A 60 -1.23 32.20 -10.69
CA GLU A 60 -2.22 31.57 -11.55
C GLU A 60 -1.67 30.20 -11.91
N SER A 61 -2.23 29.15 -11.31
CA SER A 61 -1.71 27.81 -11.45
C SER A 61 -1.96 27.42 -12.89
N THR A 62 -0.92 27.53 -13.71
CA THR A 62 -0.94 27.01 -15.05
C THR A 62 -1.22 25.52 -14.90
N TYR A 63 -2.39 25.08 -15.33
CA TYR A 63 -2.76 23.67 -15.31
C TYR A 63 -1.73 22.92 -16.15
N ILE A 64 -0.81 22.23 -15.48
CA ILE A 64 0.02 21.23 -16.12
C ILE A 64 -0.86 19.98 -16.09
N PRO A 65 -1.25 19.39 -17.23
CA PRO A 65 -1.76 18.03 -17.26
C PRO A 65 -0.60 17.16 -16.80
N THR A 66 -0.48 16.97 -15.50
CA THR A 66 0.66 16.32 -14.89
C THR A 66 0.65 14.88 -15.36
N GLN A 67 1.61 14.50 -16.18
CA GLN A 67 1.78 13.11 -16.60
C GLN A 67 2.18 12.27 -15.38
N ALA A 68 1.97 10.96 -15.46
CA ALA A 68 2.49 10.04 -14.44
C ALA A 68 3.99 10.28 -14.27
N SER A 69 4.44 10.53 -13.04
CA SER A 69 5.87 10.55 -12.69
C SER A 69 6.34 9.21 -12.12
N GLY A 70 5.41 8.36 -11.70
CA GLY A 70 5.68 7.03 -11.17
C GLY A 70 6.13 6.02 -12.23
N SER A 71 6.98 5.08 -11.80
CA SER A 71 7.43 3.94 -12.63
C SER A 71 6.88 2.63 -12.09
N TYR A 72 6.44 1.74 -12.99
CA TYR A 72 6.09 0.38 -12.64
C TYR A 72 7.28 -0.42 -12.09
N GLU A 73 8.53 -0.07 -12.41
CA GLU A 73 9.71 -0.81 -11.95
C GLU A 73 10.20 -0.37 -10.57
N LEU A 74 9.85 0.86 -10.17
CA LEU A 74 10.30 1.50 -8.92
C LEU A 74 9.13 1.90 -8.03
N LEU A 75 8.09 1.07 -8.00
CA LEU A 75 6.92 1.33 -7.18
C LEU A 75 7.30 1.37 -5.70
N THR A 76 7.08 2.51 -5.05
CA THR A 76 7.32 2.68 -3.63
C THR A 76 6.14 3.38 -2.96
N MET A 77 5.94 3.07 -1.68
CA MET A 77 4.98 3.78 -0.82
C MET A 77 5.74 4.85 -0.02
N PRO A 78 5.08 5.93 0.45
CA PRO A 78 5.72 6.95 1.26
C PRO A 78 6.44 6.36 2.49
N PRO A 79 7.58 6.95 2.93
CA PRO A 79 8.43 6.35 3.97
C PRO A 79 7.71 6.01 5.28
N ALA A 80 6.77 6.84 5.71
CA ALA A 80 6.01 6.61 6.95
C ALA A 80 5.16 5.32 6.90
N ILE A 81 4.67 4.93 5.72
CA ILE A 81 3.91 3.70 5.54
C ILE A 81 4.80 2.48 5.43
N MET A 82 5.99 2.62 4.86
CA MET A 82 6.97 1.53 4.75
C MET A 82 7.38 0.97 6.12
N GLY A 83 7.21 1.74 7.19
CA GLY A 83 7.42 1.29 8.57
C GLY A 83 6.26 0.50 9.20
N LEU A 84 5.09 0.39 8.55
CA LEU A 84 3.96 -0.36 9.09
C LEU A 84 4.21 -1.87 8.99
N LYS A 85 3.96 -2.58 10.09
CA LYS A 85 4.04 -4.04 10.10
C LYS A 85 2.84 -4.64 9.37
N GLY A 86 3.11 -5.64 8.54
CA GLY A 86 2.10 -6.39 7.81
C GLY A 86 1.26 -7.34 8.66
N SER A 87 0.21 -7.87 8.06
CA SER A 87 -0.68 -8.87 8.66
C SER A 87 -0.10 -10.29 8.68
N CYS A 88 0.99 -10.54 7.94
CA CYS A 88 1.72 -11.81 7.92
C CYS A 88 3.22 -11.59 7.70
N GLU A 89 4.01 -12.67 7.79
CA GLU A 89 5.41 -12.70 7.37
C GLU A 89 5.50 -12.40 5.86
N GLY A 90 6.22 -11.36 5.45
CA GLY A 90 6.24 -10.86 4.07
C GLY A 90 5.11 -9.87 3.74
N GLY A 91 4.24 -9.52 4.69
CA GLY A 91 3.07 -8.68 4.46
C GLY A 91 3.28 -7.18 4.74
N SER A 92 4.45 -6.73 5.18
CA SER A 92 4.67 -5.28 5.38
C SER A 92 4.64 -4.55 4.04
N PRO A 93 4.29 -3.26 3.98
CA PRO A 93 4.29 -2.51 2.73
C PRO A 93 5.64 -2.58 2.03
N LYS A 94 6.74 -2.53 2.79
CA LYS A 94 8.09 -2.72 2.25
C LYS A 94 8.25 -4.07 1.54
N GLU A 95 7.92 -5.17 2.21
CA GLU A 95 8.03 -6.52 1.62
C GLU A 95 7.10 -6.70 0.41
N ILE A 96 5.88 -6.14 0.47
CA ILE A 96 4.93 -6.16 -0.65
C ILE A 96 5.52 -5.43 -1.86
N MET A 97 6.06 -4.22 -1.68
CA MET A 97 6.67 -3.45 -2.76
C MET A 97 7.92 -4.15 -3.30
N GLU A 98 8.78 -4.71 -2.45
CA GLU A 98 10.00 -5.44 -2.87
C GLU A 98 9.70 -6.73 -3.67
N SER A 99 8.48 -7.26 -3.54
CA SER A 99 8.01 -8.42 -4.29
C SER A 99 7.37 -8.06 -5.65
N HIS A 100 7.12 -6.77 -5.91
CA HIS A 100 6.59 -6.28 -7.18
C HIS A 100 7.53 -6.64 -8.34
N GLY A 101 6.95 -6.96 -9.49
CA GLY A 101 7.70 -7.45 -10.65
C GLY A 101 8.20 -8.90 -10.53
N LYS A 102 8.14 -9.49 -9.33
CA LYS A 102 8.45 -10.91 -9.10
C LYS A 102 7.18 -11.75 -8.92
N VAL A 103 6.33 -11.35 -7.98
CA VAL A 103 5.14 -12.15 -7.60
C VAL A 103 3.83 -11.46 -7.99
N TRP A 104 3.85 -10.16 -8.25
CA TRP A 104 2.68 -9.40 -8.68
C TRP A 104 3.08 -8.20 -9.56
N GLY A 105 2.15 -7.72 -10.39
CA GLY A 105 2.40 -6.66 -11.37
C GLY A 105 2.14 -7.14 -12.81
N TYR A 106 1.82 -6.21 -13.72
CA TYR A 106 1.49 -6.54 -15.11
C TYR A 106 2.69 -7.01 -15.94
N PHE A 107 3.91 -6.66 -15.52
CA PHE A 107 5.13 -6.88 -16.29
C PHE A 107 6.12 -7.85 -15.61
N THR A 108 5.61 -8.80 -14.82
CA THR A 108 6.47 -9.72 -14.05
C THR A 108 7.29 -10.65 -14.97
N GLY A 109 6.69 -11.11 -16.07
CA GLY A 109 7.30 -12.13 -16.94
C GLY A 109 7.57 -13.47 -16.25
N ARG A 110 6.99 -13.71 -15.06
CA ARG A 110 7.23 -14.91 -14.23
C ARG A 110 6.12 -15.96 -14.41
N ARG A 111 6.46 -17.24 -14.24
CA ARG A 111 5.56 -18.39 -14.48
C ARG A 111 4.57 -18.67 -13.33
N ALA A 112 4.88 -18.18 -12.12
CA ALA A 112 4.05 -18.32 -10.93
C ALA A 112 3.93 -16.95 -10.24
N SER A 113 3.10 -16.07 -10.78
CA SER A 113 2.75 -14.76 -10.23
C SER A 113 1.24 -14.65 -9.98
N PHE A 114 0.82 -13.56 -9.35
CA PHE A 114 -0.58 -13.15 -9.31
C PHE A 114 -1.13 -13.04 -10.72
N ASP A 115 -2.37 -13.48 -10.88
CA ASP A 115 -3.12 -13.25 -12.12
C ASP A 115 -3.47 -11.76 -12.28
N ALA A 116 -4.02 -11.41 -13.44
CA ALA A 116 -4.38 -10.03 -13.77
C ALA A 116 -5.39 -9.42 -12.78
N LYS A 117 -6.33 -10.22 -12.26
CA LYS A 117 -7.36 -9.75 -11.33
C LYS A 117 -6.76 -9.43 -9.96
N LYS A 118 -5.93 -10.33 -9.42
CA LYS A 118 -5.20 -10.13 -8.16
C LYS A 118 -4.24 -8.96 -8.26
N THR A 119 -3.59 -8.79 -9.41
CA THR A 119 -2.72 -7.65 -9.69
C THR A 119 -3.50 -6.33 -9.71
N GLN A 120 -4.64 -6.28 -10.41
CA GLN A 120 -5.51 -5.11 -10.41
C GLN A 120 -5.95 -4.74 -8.98
N GLU A 121 -6.35 -5.71 -8.16
CA GLU A 121 -6.77 -5.44 -6.78
C GLU A 121 -5.64 -4.81 -5.94
N MET A 122 -4.38 -5.22 -6.13
CA MET A 122 -3.23 -4.58 -5.48
C MET A 122 -3.04 -3.13 -5.96
N TYR A 123 -3.18 -2.88 -7.26
CA TYR A 123 -3.13 -1.52 -7.81
C TYR A 123 -4.31 -0.66 -7.35
N ASP A 124 -5.50 -1.23 -7.20
CA ASP A 124 -6.67 -0.52 -6.68
C ASP A 124 -6.46 -0.12 -5.21
N PHE A 125 -5.79 -0.95 -4.41
CA PHE A 125 -5.38 -0.57 -3.05
C PHE A 125 -4.39 0.60 -3.08
N MET A 126 -3.37 0.55 -3.95
CA MET A 126 -2.44 1.67 -4.11
C MET A 126 -3.16 2.96 -4.54
N GLY A 127 -4.01 2.88 -5.55
CA GLY A 127 -4.82 4.01 -6.02
C GLY A 127 -5.73 4.57 -4.92
N SER A 128 -6.35 3.70 -4.12
CA SER A 128 -7.20 4.09 -2.98
C SER A 128 -6.40 4.77 -1.87
N TYR A 129 -5.20 4.25 -1.59
CA TYR A 129 -4.32 4.83 -0.58
C TYR A 129 -3.87 6.23 -0.99
N TYR A 130 -3.37 6.41 -2.21
CA TYR A 130 -2.99 7.74 -2.71
C TYR A 130 -4.20 8.67 -2.86
N SER A 131 -5.40 8.15 -3.15
CA SER A 131 -6.62 8.95 -3.13
C SER A 131 -6.94 9.49 -1.74
N CYS A 132 -6.72 8.67 -0.71
CA CYS A 132 -6.87 9.07 0.67
C CYS A 132 -5.81 10.11 1.09
N LEU A 133 -4.57 9.98 0.60
CA LEU A 133 -3.54 11.01 0.78
C LEU A 133 -3.90 12.33 0.09
N ALA A 134 -4.42 12.26 -1.13
CA ALA A 134 -4.93 13.40 -1.87
C ALA A 134 -6.06 14.10 -1.09
N ALA A 135 -6.98 13.33 -0.48
CA ALA A 135 -8.00 13.87 0.41
C ALA A 135 -7.40 14.54 1.67
N ALA A 136 -6.40 13.92 2.30
CA ALA A 136 -5.73 14.46 3.49
C ALA A 136 -5.05 15.81 3.22
N ARG A 137 -4.37 15.92 2.07
CA ARG A 137 -3.62 17.12 1.68
C ARG A 137 -4.43 18.11 0.83
N GLN A 138 -5.62 17.71 0.39
CA GLN A 138 -6.48 18.46 -0.53
C GLN A 138 -5.78 18.77 -1.87
N ASP A 139 -5.01 17.80 -2.33
CA ASP A 139 -4.12 17.93 -3.48
C ASP A 139 -4.19 16.68 -4.36
N ILE A 140 -4.85 16.80 -5.50
CA ILE A 140 -5.02 15.73 -6.49
C ILE A 140 -3.70 15.33 -7.15
N THR A 141 -2.69 16.21 -7.16
CA THR A 141 -1.40 15.97 -7.83
C THR A 141 -0.59 14.87 -7.15
N ILE A 142 -0.91 14.51 -5.91
CA ILE A 142 -0.37 13.35 -5.21
C ILE A 142 -0.58 12.06 -6.01
N CYS A 143 -1.67 11.95 -6.77
CA CYS A 143 -1.89 10.79 -7.63
C CYS A 143 -0.80 10.62 -8.70
N ASN A 144 -0.09 11.68 -9.10
CA ASN A 144 0.90 11.65 -10.18
C ASN A 144 2.12 10.80 -9.85
N ASP A 145 2.41 10.60 -8.57
CA ASP A 145 3.49 9.73 -8.09
C ASP A 145 3.25 8.25 -8.45
N LEU A 146 2.04 7.90 -8.87
CA LEU A 146 1.68 6.58 -9.34
C LEU A 146 1.92 6.41 -10.84
N PRO A 147 2.29 5.21 -11.30
CA PRO A 147 2.44 4.94 -12.71
C PRO A 147 1.09 4.96 -13.43
N GLY A 148 1.12 5.46 -14.67
CA GLY A 148 -0.03 5.62 -15.56
C GLY A 148 -0.02 4.60 -16.69
N GLU A 149 -0.27 5.06 -17.92
CA GLU A 149 -0.23 4.19 -19.10
C GLU A 149 1.16 3.62 -19.34
N ALA A 150 1.22 2.34 -19.71
CA ALA A 150 2.46 1.68 -20.08
C ALA A 150 2.20 0.55 -21.06
N GLU A 151 3.17 0.30 -21.94
CA GLU A 151 3.21 -0.87 -22.80
C GLU A 151 4.58 -1.51 -22.70
N LYS A 152 4.62 -2.82 -22.40
CA LYS A 152 5.86 -3.59 -22.31
C LYS A 152 5.59 -5.04 -22.68
N ASP A 153 6.43 -5.62 -23.53
CA ASP A 153 6.37 -7.02 -23.96
C ASP A 153 4.98 -7.45 -24.49
N GLY A 154 4.28 -6.54 -25.20
CA GLY A 154 2.94 -6.77 -25.74
C GLY A 154 1.79 -6.70 -24.72
N VAL A 155 2.10 -6.41 -23.45
CA VAL A 155 1.10 -6.10 -22.42
C VAL A 155 0.89 -4.60 -22.39
N LYS A 156 -0.35 -4.16 -22.64
CA LYS A 156 -0.76 -2.76 -22.55
C LYS A 156 -1.56 -2.53 -21.28
N VAL A 157 -1.20 -1.49 -20.53
CA VAL A 157 -1.92 -1.00 -19.35
C VAL A 157 -2.44 0.39 -19.68
N ASP A 158 -3.76 0.50 -19.82
CA ASP A 158 -4.44 1.78 -20.05
C ASP A 158 -4.62 2.54 -18.72
N VAL A 159 -4.92 3.86 -18.77
CA VAL A 159 -5.14 4.68 -17.57
C VAL A 159 -6.15 4.03 -16.63
N SER A 160 -7.25 3.51 -17.17
CA SER A 160 -8.33 2.90 -16.37
C SER A 160 -7.91 1.68 -15.53
N MET A 161 -6.82 1.02 -15.92
CA MET A 161 -6.25 -0.15 -15.23
C MET A 161 -5.04 0.22 -14.37
N SER A 162 -4.48 1.42 -14.57
CA SER A 162 -3.32 1.91 -13.83
C SER A 162 -3.69 2.39 -12.42
N PRO A 163 -2.76 2.31 -11.46
CA PRO A 163 -2.99 2.88 -10.13
C PRO A 163 -3.18 4.40 -10.18
N LEU A 164 -2.54 5.12 -11.12
CA LEU A 164 -2.81 6.54 -11.37
C LEU A 164 -4.29 6.79 -11.70
N GLY A 165 -4.84 6.06 -12.66
CA GLY A 165 -6.24 6.22 -13.06
C GLY A 165 -7.21 5.84 -11.95
N SER A 166 -6.92 4.78 -11.19
CA SER A 166 -7.69 4.45 -10.00
C SER A 166 -7.63 5.56 -8.96
N CYS A 167 -6.48 6.22 -8.77
CA CYS A 167 -6.33 7.32 -7.84
C CYS A 167 -7.14 8.54 -8.29
N ARG A 168 -6.95 8.97 -9.54
CA ARG A 168 -7.62 10.15 -10.10
C ARG A 168 -9.13 10.00 -10.15
N THR A 169 -9.63 8.85 -10.55
CA THR A 169 -11.09 8.59 -10.60
C THR A 169 -11.72 8.76 -9.22
N LYS A 170 -11.08 8.22 -8.16
CA LYS A 170 -11.59 8.30 -6.80
C LYS A 170 -11.39 9.68 -6.18
N ALA A 171 -10.17 10.20 -6.23
CA ALA A 171 -9.81 11.47 -5.61
C ALA A 171 -10.39 12.68 -6.37
N GLY A 172 -10.43 12.67 -7.70
CA GLY A 172 -10.90 13.77 -8.52
C GLY A 172 -12.36 14.10 -8.26
N LEU A 173 -13.26 13.11 -8.36
CA LEU A 173 -14.67 13.31 -8.04
C LEU A 173 -14.89 13.67 -6.55
N PHE A 174 -14.15 13.04 -5.65
CA PHE A 174 -14.25 13.32 -4.20
C PHE A 174 -13.83 14.76 -3.86
N LEU A 175 -12.64 15.18 -4.33
CA LEU A 175 -12.08 16.49 -4.07
C LEU A 175 -12.85 17.58 -4.81
N PHE A 176 -13.44 17.31 -5.98
CA PHE A 176 -14.35 18.23 -6.63
C PHE A 176 -15.63 18.47 -5.82
N ARG A 177 -16.24 17.42 -5.26
CA ARG A 177 -17.36 17.58 -4.31
C ARG A 177 -16.92 18.35 -3.06
N ALA A 178 -15.73 18.07 -2.54
CA ALA A 178 -15.17 18.83 -1.41
C ALA A 178 -14.95 20.31 -1.76
N TYR A 179 -14.55 20.61 -2.99
CA TYR A 179 -14.38 21.97 -3.50
C TYR A 179 -15.71 22.72 -3.58
N ILE A 180 -16.73 22.09 -4.17
CA ILE A 180 -18.10 22.64 -4.23
C ILE A 180 -18.68 22.87 -2.83
N ALA A 181 -18.35 22.00 -1.87
CA ALA A 181 -18.75 22.15 -0.48
C ALA A 181 -17.92 23.19 0.32
N GLY A 182 -16.90 23.81 -0.30
CA GLY A 182 -15.98 24.74 0.37
C GLY A 182 -15.04 24.08 1.38
N ARG A 183 -14.91 22.75 1.35
CA ARG A 183 -14.03 21.95 2.24
C ARG A 183 -12.61 21.82 1.70
N ALA A 184 -12.45 21.81 0.38
CA ALA A 184 -11.18 21.94 -0.32
C ALA A 184 -11.14 23.29 -1.03
N LYS A 185 -10.07 24.08 -0.89
CA LYS A 185 -10.04 25.47 -1.38
C LYS A 185 -9.26 25.65 -2.68
N ASP A 186 -8.38 24.72 -3.02
CA ASP A 186 -7.54 24.83 -4.20
C ASP A 186 -8.34 24.50 -5.47
N THR A 187 -8.32 25.41 -6.44
CA THR A 187 -8.93 25.27 -7.77
C THR A 187 -8.39 24.05 -8.52
N GLN A 188 -7.17 23.57 -8.21
CA GLN A 188 -6.63 22.32 -8.74
C GLN A 188 -7.51 21.11 -8.46
N ASN A 189 -8.26 21.10 -7.35
CA ASN A 189 -9.22 20.03 -7.05
C ASN A 189 -10.39 20.01 -8.05
N CYS A 190 -10.80 21.17 -8.54
CA CYS A 190 -11.80 21.28 -9.61
C CYS A 190 -11.19 20.92 -10.97
N MET A 191 -10.00 21.44 -11.28
CA MET A 191 -9.31 21.15 -12.53
C MET A 191 -8.99 19.65 -12.68
N GLY A 192 -8.65 18.98 -11.58
CA GLY A 192 -8.45 17.53 -11.55
C GLY A 192 -9.68 16.75 -12.01
N TYR A 193 -10.89 17.17 -11.64
CA TYR A 193 -12.12 16.54 -12.12
C TYR A 193 -12.37 16.75 -13.61
N LEU A 194 -11.96 17.91 -14.15
CA LEU A 194 -12.03 18.19 -15.58
C LEU A 194 -10.95 17.44 -16.39
N SER A 195 -9.87 16.98 -15.74
CA SER A 195 -8.77 16.28 -16.43
C SER A 195 -9.18 14.95 -17.07
N ASP A 196 -10.23 14.32 -16.54
CA ASP A 196 -10.78 13.06 -17.04
C ASP A 196 -11.85 13.27 -18.14
N TRP A 197 -12.15 14.53 -18.49
CA TRP A 197 -13.16 14.84 -19.50
C TRP A 197 -12.56 14.77 -20.91
N ASN A 198 -13.35 14.27 -21.86
CA ASN A 198 -12.94 14.25 -23.26
C ASN A 198 -12.83 15.69 -23.83
N ALA A 199 -12.02 15.83 -24.89
CA ALA A 199 -11.76 17.11 -25.53
C ALA A 199 -13.03 17.81 -26.04
N THR A 200 -14.04 17.06 -26.49
CA THR A 200 -15.32 17.60 -26.97
C THR A 200 -16.07 18.32 -25.85
N ASN A 201 -16.12 17.75 -24.66
CA ASN A 201 -16.76 18.36 -23.50
C ASN A 201 -15.96 19.56 -22.99
N LEU A 202 -14.62 19.44 -22.96
CA LEU A 202 -13.74 20.53 -22.56
C LEU A 202 -13.83 21.74 -23.51
N ALA A 203 -14.01 21.53 -24.81
CA ALA A 203 -14.15 22.60 -25.79
C ALA A 203 -15.44 23.43 -25.62
N ARG A 204 -16.44 22.90 -24.92
CA ARG A 204 -17.75 23.55 -24.71
C ARG A 204 -17.80 24.41 -23.45
N ILE A 205 -16.77 24.34 -22.61
CA ILE A 205 -16.69 25.08 -21.35
C ILE A 205 -15.38 25.85 -21.26
N SER A 206 -15.39 26.91 -20.47
CA SER A 206 -14.16 27.50 -19.92
C SER A 206 -13.87 26.82 -18.58
N PRO A 207 -12.73 26.12 -18.41
CA PRO A 207 -12.39 25.50 -17.13
C PRO A 207 -12.36 26.49 -15.95
N PRO A 208 -11.81 27.72 -16.10
CA PRO A 208 -11.91 28.74 -15.06
C PRO A 208 -13.35 29.08 -14.68
N ASP A 209 -14.25 29.27 -15.66
CA ASP A 209 -15.65 29.63 -15.39
C ASP A 209 -16.43 28.47 -14.76
N PHE A 210 -16.15 27.24 -15.20
CA PHE A 210 -16.71 26.03 -14.59
C PHE A 210 -16.30 25.93 -13.12
N CYS A 211 -15.02 26.12 -12.81
CA CYS A 211 -14.54 26.07 -11.42
C CYS A 211 -15.04 27.25 -10.59
N ALA A 212 -15.17 28.45 -11.17
CA ALA A 212 -15.79 29.59 -10.51
C ALA A 212 -17.28 29.33 -10.17
N ALA A 213 -18.02 28.66 -11.06
CA ALA A 213 -19.39 28.22 -10.80
C ALA A 213 -19.43 27.13 -9.71
N ALA A 214 -18.50 26.16 -9.74
CA ALA A 214 -18.37 25.13 -8.72
C ALA A 214 -18.07 25.71 -7.32
N ALA A 215 -17.21 26.72 -7.22
CA ALA A 215 -16.89 27.40 -5.96
C ALA A 215 -18.10 28.12 -5.34
N LYS A 216 -19.10 28.49 -6.15
CA LYS A 216 -20.36 29.11 -5.69
C LYS A 216 -21.38 28.06 -5.18
N GLY A 217 -21.09 26.78 -5.33
CA GLY A 217 -21.88 25.69 -4.80
C GLY A 217 -22.79 24.98 -5.83
N PRO A 218 -23.59 24.02 -5.37
CA PRO A 218 -24.40 23.12 -6.21
C PRO A 218 -25.30 23.80 -7.23
N GLU A 219 -26.01 24.86 -6.83
CA GLU A 219 -27.00 25.53 -7.68
C GLU A 219 -26.31 26.22 -8.87
N ALA A 220 -25.19 26.90 -8.60
CA ALA A 220 -24.43 27.62 -9.62
C ALA A 220 -23.79 26.66 -10.64
N ILE A 221 -23.19 25.55 -10.18
CA ILE A 221 -22.56 24.59 -11.11
C ILE A 221 -23.59 23.81 -11.93
N MET A 222 -24.75 23.49 -11.35
CA MET A 222 -25.83 22.84 -12.10
C MET A 222 -26.45 23.80 -13.12
N ALA A 223 -26.60 25.08 -12.79
CA ALA A 223 -27.04 26.10 -13.76
C ALA A 223 -26.05 26.26 -14.92
N TYR A 224 -24.75 26.34 -14.61
CA TYR A 224 -23.69 26.40 -15.62
C TYR A 224 -23.70 25.16 -16.53
N THR A 225 -23.83 23.97 -15.93
CA THR A 225 -23.89 22.70 -16.68
C THR A 225 -25.12 22.66 -17.57
N LYS A 226 -26.28 23.11 -17.10
CA LYS A 226 -27.51 23.19 -17.91
C LYS A 226 -27.35 24.09 -19.13
N GLU A 227 -26.64 25.21 -18.97
CA GLU A 227 -26.44 26.18 -20.05
C GLU A 227 -25.40 25.69 -21.07
N LYS A 228 -24.22 25.26 -20.62
CA LYS A 228 -23.10 24.91 -21.52
C LYS A 228 -23.12 23.46 -22.00
N LEU A 229 -23.68 22.56 -21.19
CA LEU A 229 -23.65 21.11 -21.36
C LEU A 229 -25.04 20.48 -21.14
N PRO A 230 -26.10 20.94 -21.83
CA PRO A 230 -27.48 20.51 -21.58
C PRO A 230 -27.69 18.99 -21.72
N ASP A 231 -26.96 18.34 -22.62
CA ASP A 231 -26.92 16.89 -22.84
C ASP A 231 -26.32 16.12 -21.66
N MET A 232 -25.40 16.72 -20.90
CA MET A 232 -24.80 16.10 -19.72
C MET A 232 -25.51 16.47 -18.42
N TYR A 233 -26.46 17.40 -18.44
CA TYR A 233 -27.11 17.93 -17.23
C TYR A 233 -27.72 16.83 -16.36
N SER A 234 -28.50 15.91 -16.95
CA SER A 234 -29.13 14.82 -16.19
C SER A 234 -28.10 13.83 -15.63
N MET A 235 -27.03 13.55 -16.37
CA MET A 235 -25.92 12.72 -15.90
C MET A 235 -25.20 13.40 -14.72
N ALA A 236 -24.91 14.70 -14.82
CA ALA A 236 -24.28 15.47 -13.76
C ALA A 236 -25.16 15.55 -12.50
N GLU A 237 -26.48 15.67 -12.67
CA GLU A 237 -27.44 15.71 -11.57
C GLU A 237 -27.44 14.38 -10.78
N ASN A 238 -27.42 13.25 -11.47
CA ASN A 238 -27.33 11.92 -10.85
C ASN A 238 -25.94 11.58 -10.29
N LEU A 239 -24.88 12.03 -10.96
CA LEU A 239 -23.51 11.77 -10.53
C LEU A 239 -23.15 12.60 -9.31
N LEU A 240 -23.42 13.91 -9.33
CA LEU A 240 -23.09 14.80 -8.22
C LEU A 240 -24.11 14.70 -7.08
N ALA A 241 -25.37 14.41 -7.40
CA ALA A 241 -26.42 14.03 -6.46
C ALA A 241 -26.54 14.97 -5.25
N PHE A 242 -26.51 16.28 -5.49
CA PHE A 242 -26.54 17.29 -4.41
C PHE A 242 -27.84 17.31 -3.60
N SER A 243 -28.90 16.69 -4.12
CA SER A 243 -30.17 16.53 -3.41
C SER A 243 -30.68 15.09 -3.52
N ARG A 244 -31.25 14.59 -2.43
CA ARG A 244 -31.90 13.28 -2.43
C ARG A 244 -33.07 13.20 -3.40
N LYS A 245 -33.78 14.32 -3.61
CA LYS A 245 -34.95 14.39 -4.50
C LYS A 245 -34.57 14.08 -5.95
N ALA A 246 -33.42 14.54 -6.41
CA ALA A 246 -32.93 14.26 -7.76
C ALA A 246 -32.71 12.76 -8.01
N CYS A 247 -32.38 12.00 -6.97
CA CYS A 247 -32.06 10.57 -7.10
C CYS A 247 -33.28 9.63 -7.18
N GLY A 248 -34.45 10.06 -6.70
CA GLY A 248 -35.60 9.17 -6.57
C GLY A 248 -35.25 7.88 -5.82
N ALA A 249 -35.35 6.74 -6.52
CA ALA A 249 -35.03 5.40 -6.01
C ALA A 249 -33.72 4.82 -6.55
N ASP A 250 -32.93 5.56 -7.33
CA ASP A 250 -31.66 5.07 -7.88
C ASP A 250 -30.62 4.86 -6.76
N PRO A 251 -30.20 3.62 -6.47
CA PRO A 251 -29.27 3.34 -5.38
C PRO A 251 -27.87 3.94 -5.61
N VAL A 252 -27.44 4.09 -6.87
CA VAL A 252 -26.13 4.69 -7.19
C VAL A 252 -26.17 6.18 -6.93
N CYS A 253 -27.21 6.87 -7.40
CA CYS A 253 -27.41 8.28 -7.09
C CYS A 253 -27.56 8.51 -5.59
N LEU A 254 -28.34 7.68 -4.88
CA LEU A 254 -28.49 7.79 -3.43
C LEU A 254 -27.16 7.61 -2.70
N ASN A 255 -26.29 6.70 -3.14
CA ASN A 255 -24.95 6.55 -2.58
C ASN A 255 -24.07 7.79 -2.84
N ASN A 256 -24.17 8.39 -4.03
CA ASN A 256 -23.51 9.67 -4.34
C ASN A 256 -24.04 10.82 -3.46
N ASN A 257 -25.35 10.87 -3.20
CA ASN A 257 -25.94 11.86 -2.31
C ASN A 257 -25.45 11.68 -0.87
N THR A 258 -25.38 10.44 -0.36
CA THR A 258 -24.82 10.14 0.96
C THR A 258 -23.37 10.62 1.07
N LEU A 259 -22.56 10.40 0.03
CA LEU A 259 -21.19 10.91 -0.02
C LEU A 259 -21.15 12.44 -0.01
N TRP A 260 -22.00 13.11 -0.80
CA TRP A 260 -22.13 14.56 -0.77
C TRP A 260 -22.50 15.09 0.63
N GLU A 261 -23.50 14.50 1.28
CA GLU A 261 -23.94 14.90 2.63
C GLU A 261 -22.84 14.69 3.68
N GLY A 262 -22.07 13.60 3.59
CA GLY A 262 -20.90 13.37 4.44
C GLY A 262 -19.82 14.43 4.24
N ILE A 263 -19.46 14.73 3.00
CA ILE A 263 -18.47 15.77 2.66
C ILE A 263 -18.95 17.16 3.12
N LYS A 264 -20.17 17.54 2.76
CA LYS A 264 -20.78 18.84 3.09
C LYS A 264 -20.83 19.05 4.60
N SER A 265 -21.35 18.06 5.34
CA SER A 265 -21.45 18.13 6.81
C SER A 265 -20.08 18.04 7.51
N GLY A 266 -19.05 17.52 6.84
CA GLY A 266 -17.75 17.24 7.46
C GLY A 266 -17.82 16.11 8.49
N ASN A 267 -18.78 15.19 8.34
CA ASN A 267 -18.94 14.03 9.22
C ASN A 267 -18.59 12.74 8.45
N PRO A 268 -17.44 12.11 8.74
CA PRO A 268 -17.04 10.87 8.08
C PRO A 268 -17.99 9.69 8.26
N GLU A 269 -18.73 9.61 9.38
CA GLU A 269 -19.69 8.54 9.65
C GLU A 269 -20.90 8.59 8.71
N LYS A 270 -21.17 9.75 8.11
CA LYS A 270 -22.23 9.91 7.09
C LYS A 270 -21.74 9.55 5.69
N CYS A 271 -20.44 9.32 5.48
CA CYS A 271 -19.95 8.88 4.19
C CYS A 271 -20.24 7.39 3.98
N PRO A 272 -20.44 6.94 2.74
CA PRO A 272 -20.51 5.51 2.43
C PRO A 272 -19.24 4.81 2.93
N ALA A 273 -19.36 3.55 3.36
CA ALA A 273 -18.27 2.80 3.99
C ALA A 273 -16.95 2.86 3.19
N SER A 274 -17.02 2.73 1.86
CA SER A 274 -15.86 2.80 0.96
C SER A 274 -15.16 4.18 0.89
N PHE A 275 -15.82 5.24 1.35
CA PHE A 275 -15.31 6.62 1.37
C PHE A 275 -15.03 7.15 2.77
N VAL A 276 -15.34 6.39 3.83
CA VAL A 276 -15.05 6.79 5.22
C VAL A 276 -13.57 7.17 5.41
N PRO A 277 -12.58 6.44 4.86
CA PRO A 277 -11.17 6.84 4.97
C PRO A 277 -10.90 8.20 4.33
N LEU A 278 -11.43 8.46 3.14
CA LEU A 278 -11.25 9.73 2.41
C LEU A 278 -11.93 10.90 3.15
N CYS A 279 -13.16 10.71 3.64
CA CYS A 279 -13.85 11.71 4.44
C CYS A 279 -13.13 12.00 5.76
N SER A 280 -12.65 10.97 6.45
CA SER A 280 -11.88 11.12 7.68
C SER A 280 -10.57 11.86 7.42
N ALA A 281 -9.86 11.50 6.35
CA ALA A 281 -8.62 12.14 5.94
C ALA A 281 -8.84 13.63 5.60
N LEU A 282 -9.90 13.95 4.84
CA LEU A 282 -10.26 15.33 4.49
C LEU A 282 -10.56 16.20 5.73
N VAL A 283 -11.31 15.66 6.68
CA VAL A 283 -11.72 16.38 7.90
C VAL A 283 -10.55 16.54 8.86
N GLN A 284 -9.78 15.47 9.08
CA GLN A 284 -8.65 15.47 10.02
C GLN A 284 -7.38 16.08 9.42
N LYS A 285 -7.33 16.29 8.11
CA LYS A 285 -6.14 16.71 7.35
C LYS A 285 -4.91 15.86 7.68
N SER A 286 -5.15 14.55 7.77
CA SER A 286 -4.17 13.58 8.27
C SER A 286 -4.21 12.32 7.41
N GLN A 287 -3.04 11.71 7.22
CA GLN A 287 -2.89 10.43 6.52
C GLN A 287 -3.23 9.21 7.40
N VAL A 288 -3.43 9.41 8.71
CA VAL A 288 -3.72 8.33 9.67
C VAL A 288 -4.92 7.47 9.24
N PRO A 289 -6.06 8.04 8.79
CA PRO A 289 -7.20 7.25 8.31
C PRO A 289 -6.89 6.38 7.08
N CYS A 290 -5.82 6.68 6.34
CA CYS A 290 -5.42 5.93 5.15
C CYS A 290 -4.69 4.62 5.49
N ALA A 291 -4.28 4.43 6.74
CA ALA A 291 -3.56 3.24 7.17
C ALA A 291 -4.38 1.95 7.03
N GLU A 292 -5.70 2.01 7.21
CA GLU A 292 -6.56 0.82 7.08
C GLU A 292 -6.52 0.25 5.66
N ILE A 293 -6.44 1.10 4.63
CA ILE A 293 -6.29 0.66 3.23
C ILE A 293 -5.02 -0.18 3.05
N VAL A 294 -3.93 0.22 3.71
CA VAL A 294 -2.65 -0.49 3.67
C VAL A 294 -2.74 -1.82 4.44
N PHE A 295 -3.44 -1.85 5.58
CA PHE A 295 -3.67 -3.09 6.32
C PHE A 295 -4.55 -4.07 5.52
N GLU A 296 -5.59 -3.60 4.84
CA GLU A 296 -6.40 -4.43 3.95
C GLU A 296 -5.60 -4.96 2.77
N MET A 297 -4.80 -4.09 2.12
CA MET A 297 -3.86 -4.49 1.07
C MET A 297 -2.93 -5.61 1.55
N SER A 298 -2.34 -5.43 2.74
CA SER A 298 -1.48 -6.42 3.37
C SER A 298 -2.18 -7.76 3.61
N ARG A 299 -3.40 -7.74 4.18
CA ARG A 299 -4.20 -8.96 4.39
C ARG A 299 -4.48 -9.69 3.08
N LYS A 300 -4.88 -8.96 2.04
CA LYS A 300 -5.21 -9.51 0.72
C LYS A 300 -3.99 -10.06 0.01
N TYR A 301 -2.89 -9.32 0.01
CA TYR A 301 -1.61 -9.78 -0.51
C TYR A 301 -1.19 -11.10 0.15
N CYS A 302 -1.26 -11.20 1.48
CA CYS A 302 -0.91 -12.41 2.22
C CYS A 302 -1.73 -13.64 1.79
N VAL A 303 -3.04 -13.47 1.55
CA VAL A 303 -3.91 -14.53 1.05
C VAL A 303 -3.46 -14.99 -0.34
N TYR A 304 -3.25 -14.05 -1.25
CA TYR A 304 -2.85 -14.36 -2.63
C TYR A 304 -1.45 -14.97 -2.70
N TYR A 305 -0.52 -14.49 -1.91
CA TYR A 305 0.83 -15.03 -1.83
C TYR A 305 0.82 -16.48 -1.30
N LYS A 306 0.04 -16.78 -0.27
CA LYS A 306 -0.08 -18.15 0.25
C LYS A 306 -0.68 -19.12 -0.76
N GLU A 307 -1.71 -18.70 -1.48
CA GLU A 307 -2.29 -19.49 -2.58
C GLU A 307 -1.25 -19.77 -3.67
N LEU A 308 -0.48 -18.75 -4.04
CA LEU A 308 0.56 -18.85 -5.06
C LEU A 308 1.68 -19.80 -4.64
N VAL A 309 2.18 -19.68 -3.41
CA VAL A 309 3.21 -20.59 -2.86
C VAL A 309 2.71 -22.03 -2.84
N LYS A 310 1.45 -22.26 -2.44
CA LYS A 310 0.85 -23.60 -2.42
C LYS A 310 0.69 -24.17 -3.84
N GLY A 311 0.22 -23.36 -4.80
CA GLY A 311 0.05 -23.78 -6.19
C GLY A 311 1.37 -23.97 -6.94
N GLY A 312 2.41 -23.19 -6.60
CA GLY A 312 3.74 -23.24 -7.18
C GLY A 312 4.72 -24.18 -6.47
N GLY A 313 4.25 -25.02 -5.55
CA GLY A 313 5.10 -25.99 -4.84
C GLY A 313 6.21 -25.38 -3.98
N GLY A 314 6.04 -24.14 -3.50
CA GLY A 314 7.03 -23.41 -2.71
C GLY A 314 7.81 -22.33 -3.47
N PHE A 315 7.74 -22.29 -4.81
CA PHE A 315 8.60 -21.44 -5.65
C PHE A 315 7.84 -20.28 -6.33
N ALA A 316 6.97 -19.61 -5.57
CA ALA A 316 6.25 -18.43 -6.07
C ALA A 316 7.21 -17.31 -6.50
N GLY A 317 7.01 -16.74 -7.69
CA GLY A 317 7.85 -15.66 -8.25
C GLY A 317 9.18 -16.11 -8.89
N TYR A 318 9.49 -17.40 -8.88
CA TYR A 318 10.69 -17.94 -9.50
C TYR A 318 10.44 -18.31 -10.96
N THR A 319 11.46 -18.11 -11.79
CA THR A 319 11.56 -18.73 -13.12
C THR A 319 11.85 -20.22 -12.98
N ALA A 320 11.70 -20.97 -14.07
CA ALA A 320 12.00 -22.40 -14.08
C ALA A 320 13.47 -22.68 -13.74
N ASP A 321 14.40 -21.82 -14.15
CA ASP A 321 15.83 -22.01 -13.90
C ASP A 321 16.24 -21.59 -12.49
N GLU A 322 15.69 -20.49 -11.95
CA GLU A 322 15.91 -20.12 -10.55
C GLU A 322 15.31 -21.16 -9.59
N ALA A 323 14.12 -21.71 -9.90
CA ALA A 323 13.52 -22.77 -9.10
C ALA A 323 14.38 -24.05 -9.08
N LYS A 324 14.98 -24.41 -10.22
CA LYS A 324 15.92 -25.54 -10.30
C LYS A 324 17.19 -25.27 -9.49
N GLU A 325 17.74 -24.07 -9.58
CA GLU A 325 18.96 -23.72 -8.85
C GLU A 325 18.70 -23.72 -7.34
N GLN A 326 17.60 -23.14 -6.90
CA GLN A 326 17.23 -23.17 -5.50
C GLN A 326 16.92 -24.59 -5.00
N LEU A 327 16.36 -25.47 -5.84
CA LEU A 327 16.22 -26.88 -5.51
C LEU A 327 17.60 -27.56 -5.36
N ARG A 328 18.57 -27.23 -6.21
CA ARG A 328 19.95 -27.72 -6.07
C ARG A 328 20.60 -27.23 -4.78
N GLU A 329 20.49 -25.95 -4.47
CA GLU A 329 21.02 -25.37 -3.22
C GLU A 329 20.38 -26.03 -1.99
N MET A 330 19.07 -26.24 -1.99
CA MET A 330 18.39 -26.94 -0.91
C MET A 330 18.85 -28.40 -0.78
N MET A 331 19.06 -29.10 -1.89
CA MET A 331 19.61 -30.46 -1.87
C MET A 331 21.06 -30.49 -1.36
N GLN A 332 21.91 -29.54 -1.77
CA GLN A 332 23.29 -29.42 -1.30
C GLN A 332 23.34 -29.11 0.19
N LYS A 333 22.54 -28.14 0.65
CA LYS A 333 22.46 -27.78 2.07
C LYS A 333 21.98 -28.95 2.91
N LYS A 334 20.95 -29.68 2.46
CA LYS A 334 20.47 -30.88 3.15
C LYS A 334 21.53 -31.98 3.18
N ALA A 335 22.29 -32.17 2.10
CA ALA A 335 23.40 -33.13 2.06
C ALA A 335 24.52 -32.75 3.04
N GLU A 336 24.84 -31.46 3.15
CA GLU A 336 25.82 -30.94 4.12
C GLU A 336 25.32 -31.10 5.56
N GLU A 337 24.06 -30.76 5.84
CA GLU A 337 23.44 -30.97 7.16
C GLU A 337 23.43 -32.46 7.54
N ASP A 338 23.14 -33.37 6.60
CA ASP A 338 23.22 -34.81 6.84
C ASP A 338 24.66 -35.29 7.06
N ARG A 339 25.66 -34.70 6.37
CA ARG A 339 27.08 -34.99 6.60
C ARG A 339 27.51 -34.56 8.00
N GLN A 340 27.18 -33.33 8.38
CA GLN A 340 27.48 -32.79 9.71
C GLN A 340 26.81 -33.60 10.81
N ARG A 341 25.55 -34.03 10.61
CA ARG A 341 24.87 -34.92 11.57
C ARG A 341 25.60 -36.26 11.72
N LYS A 342 26.05 -36.88 10.63
CA LYS A 342 26.82 -38.13 10.68
C LYS A 342 28.18 -37.96 11.37
N GLU A 343 28.86 -36.85 11.13
CA GLU A 343 30.12 -36.52 11.81
C GLU A 343 29.93 -36.30 13.31
N GLN A 344 28.87 -35.59 13.71
CA GLN A 344 28.51 -35.42 15.12
C GLN A 344 28.14 -36.74 15.79
N GLU A 345 27.37 -37.62 15.13
CA GLU A 345 27.03 -38.94 15.63
C GLU A 345 28.28 -39.83 15.79
N SER A 346 29.20 -39.79 14.81
CA SER A 346 30.49 -40.50 14.87
C SER A 346 31.34 -40.01 16.04
N THR A 347 31.48 -38.68 16.18
CA THR A 347 32.24 -38.06 17.27
C THR A 347 31.65 -38.44 18.63
N THR A 348 30.32 -38.39 18.76
CA THR A 348 29.61 -38.77 20.00
C THR A 348 29.84 -40.25 20.35
N LYS A 349 29.84 -41.15 19.36
CA LYS A 349 30.15 -42.57 19.57
C LYS A 349 31.59 -42.77 20.03
N GLN A 350 32.55 -42.10 19.40
CA GLN A 350 33.96 -42.18 19.82
C GLN A 350 34.19 -41.61 21.22
N VAL A 351 33.53 -40.51 21.58
CA VAL A 351 33.56 -39.95 22.94
C VAL A 351 32.99 -40.96 23.94
N ASN A 352 31.82 -41.55 23.65
CA ASN A 352 31.20 -42.55 24.53
C ASN A 352 32.06 -43.81 24.70
N GLU A 353 32.73 -44.28 23.64
CA GLU A 353 33.69 -45.39 23.74
C GLU A 353 34.91 -45.05 24.58
N ARG A 354 35.48 -43.84 24.42
CA ARG A 354 36.59 -43.36 25.25
C ARG A 354 36.19 -43.22 26.71
N VAL A 355 35.02 -42.66 27.00
CA VAL A 355 34.47 -42.54 28.35
C VAL A 355 34.27 -43.93 28.97
N ARG A 356 33.69 -44.89 28.25
CA ARG A 356 33.55 -46.28 28.75
C ARG A 356 34.89 -46.94 29.04
N LYS A 357 35.91 -46.74 28.19
CA LYS A 357 37.27 -47.28 28.43
C LYS A 357 37.95 -46.63 29.63
N LEU A 358 37.69 -45.35 29.91
CA LEU A 358 38.24 -44.63 31.06
C LEU A 358 37.54 -45.01 32.37
N VAL A 359 36.21 -45.09 32.37
CA VAL A 359 35.41 -45.50 33.54
C VAL A 359 35.64 -46.98 33.88
N GLY A 360 35.71 -47.87 32.87
CA GLY A 360 36.01 -49.29 33.07
C GLY A 360 37.44 -49.57 33.57
N LYS A 361 38.38 -48.62 33.43
CA LYS A 361 39.72 -48.70 34.02
C LYS A 361 39.77 -48.24 35.48
N GLN A 362 38.78 -47.48 35.96
CA GLN A 362 38.71 -47.04 37.36
C GLN A 362 37.93 -48.00 38.26
N SER A 363 37.14 -48.92 37.71
CA SER A 363 36.39 -49.93 38.47
C SER A 363 37.15 -51.24 38.72
N GLY A 364 38.43 -51.29 38.35
CA GLY A 364 39.28 -52.49 38.40
C GLY A 364 40.54 -52.34 39.25
N ASN A 365 40.53 -51.44 40.23
CA ASN A 365 41.54 -51.38 41.29
C ASN A 365 40.87 -51.53 42.65
#